data_AF-A0A1H1JMT4-F1
#
_entry.id   AF-A0A1H1JMT4-F1
#
_cell.length_a   1.000
_cell.length_b   1.000
_cell.length_c   1.000
_cell.angle_alpha   90.00
_cell.angle_beta   90.00
_cell.angle_gamma   90.00
#
_symmetry.space_group_name_H-M   'P 1'
#
loop_
_entity.id
_entity.type
_entity.pdbx_description
1 polymer ?
#
loop_
_entity_poly.entity_id
_entity_poly.type
_entity_poly.pdbx_seq_one_letter_code
_entity_poly.pdbx_strand_id
1 'polypeptide(L)'
;MVEATLQGASRVALAKSFEDRRASLTTLQYVWAGLFVVGILGLTGAGIYLGAAVLAEGKAAAIPLAAAAASGASAVAEVKMSQSNLVFALLRFLVLAPVVWFTWFAARQYGHCQRLGEDYAFKSSAAHAFVGYRDEMGDDAEMLKLLREYAINNFGANPIRVLARSEPVSPLNDVFDKALEKISPDKFVDLIKEAISKVKS
;
A
#
# COMPACT_ATOMS: atom_id res chain seq x y z
N MET A 1 -7.41 9.23 51.22
CA MET A 1 -6.17 9.43 50.43
C MET A 1 -5.92 8.29 49.43
N VAL A 2 -6.02 7.01 49.83
CA VAL A 2 -5.75 5.83 48.97
C VAL A 2 -6.68 5.73 47.74
N GLU A 3 -7.98 6.02 47.90
CA GLU A 3 -8.96 5.94 46.80
C GLU A 3 -8.69 6.98 45.70
N ALA A 4 -8.35 8.21 46.08
CA ALA A 4 -8.00 9.27 45.13
C ALA A 4 -6.73 8.94 44.34
N THR A 5 -5.74 8.30 44.98
CA THR A 5 -4.51 7.84 44.31
C THR A 5 -4.76 6.67 43.35
N LEU A 6 -5.65 5.74 43.70
CA LEU A 6 -6.05 4.63 42.83
C LEU A 6 -6.81 5.11 41.59
N GLN A 7 -7.74 6.05 41.77
CA GLN A 7 -8.49 6.65 40.66
C GLN A 7 -7.61 7.53 39.75
N GLY A 8 -6.63 8.23 40.32
CA GLY A 8 -5.62 8.95 39.53
C GLY A 8 -4.76 7.98 38.71
N ALA A 9 -4.29 6.90 39.33
CA ALA A 9 -3.48 5.88 38.68
C ALA A 9 -4.21 5.19 37.52
N SER A 10 -5.51 4.89 37.64
CA SER A 10 -6.27 4.24 36.57
C SER A 10 -6.45 5.12 35.34
N ARG A 11 -6.67 6.44 35.51
CA ARG A 11 -6.78 7.40 34.41
C ARG A 11 -5.46 7.57 33.66
N VAL A 12 -4.35 7.68 34.40
CA VAL A 12 -3.00 7.77 33.83
C VAL A 12 -2.63 6.47 33.11
N ALA A 13 -2.98 5.31 33.69
CA ALA A 13 -2.76 4.01 33.06
C ALA A 13 -3.53 3.87 31.73
N LEU A 14 -4.78 4.35 31.68
CA LEU A 14 -5.58 4.37 30.45
C LEU A 14 -4.92 5.23 29.36
N ALA A 15 -4.53 6.47 29.68
CA ALA A 15 -3.84 7.36 28.73
C ALA A 15 -2.55 6.72 28.22
N LYS A 16 -1.76 6.12 29.13
CA LYS A 16 -0.53 5.42 28.76
C LYS A 16 -0.78 4.22 27.85
N SER A 17 -1.86 3.46 28.06
CA SER A 17 -2.20 2.32 27.17
C SER A 17 -2.50 2.74 25.73
N PHE A 18 -3.11 3.92 25.53
CA PHE A 18 -3.33 4.48 24.20
C PHE A 18 -2.03 4.97 23.56
N GLU A 19 -1.15 5.59 24.34
CA GLU A 19 0.17 6.02 23.86
C GLU A 19 1.06 4.83 23.50
N ASP A 20 1.13 3.81 24.34
CA ASP A 20 1.89 2.59 24.08
C ASP A 20 1.35 1.88 22.82
N ARG A 21 0.02 1.86 22.61
CA ARG A 21 -0.58 1.31 21.39
C ARG A 21 -0.22 2.15 20.17
N ARG A 22 -0.31 3.47 20.24
CA ARG A 22 0.14 4.40 19.19
C ARG A 22 1.60 4.15 18.82
N ALA A 23 2.50 4.05 19.80
CA ALA A 23 3.92 3.80 19.58
C ALA A 23 4.17 2.47 18.85
N SER A 24 3.42 1.41 19.20
CA SER A 24 3.49 0.13 18.50
C SER A 24 3.04 0.24 17.03
N LEU A 25 2.02 1.06 16.75
CA LEU A 25 1.52 1.29 15.39
C LEU A 25 2.46 2.15 14.57
N THR A 26 3.10 3.16 15.18
CA THR A 26 4.14 3.96 14.53
C THR A 26 5.36 3.12 14.18
N THR A 27 5.77 2.21 15.08
CA THR A 27 6.85 1.27 14.79
C THR A 27 6.48 0.37 13.60
N LEU A 28 5.26 -0.17 13.60
CA LEU A 28 4.76 -0.98 12.50
C LEU A 28 4.66 -0.19 11.19
N GLN A 29 4.23 1.08 11.24
CA GLN A 29 4.22 2.00 10.12
C GLN A 29 5.62 2.18 9.51
N TYR A 30 6.65 2.39 10.33
CA TYR A 30 8.03 2.50 9.85
C TYR A 30 8.53 1.19 9.22
N VAL A 31 8.16 0.03 9.78
CA VAL A 31 8.47 -1.28 9.17
C VAL A 31 7.84 -1.41 7.79
N TRP A 32 6.56 -1.07 7.63
CA TRP A 32 5.88 -1.11 6.33
C TRP A 32 6.44 -0.08 5.34
N ALA A 33 6.83 1.11 5.80
CA ALA A 33 7.50 2.10 4.97
C ALA A 33 8.86 1.59 4.47
N GLY A 34 9.66 0.97 5.34
CA GLY A 34 10.93 0.36 4.95
C GLY A 34 10.74 -0.74 3.91
N LEU A 35 9.79 -1.66 4.14
CA LEU A 35 9.46 -2.72 3.19
C LEU A 35 9.01 -2.19 1.83
N PHE A 36 8.23 -1.10 1.82
CA PHE A 36 7.80 -0.45 0.59
C PHE A 36 8.99 0.14 -0.21
N VAL A 37 9.91 0.83 0.47
CA VAL A 37 11.10 1.40 -0.17
C VAL A 37 12.00 0.29 -0.73
N VAL A 38 12.21 -0.79 0.03
CA VAL A 38 12.95 -1.97 -0.45
C VAL A 38 12.27 -2.59 -1.67
N GLY A 39 10.94 -2.68 -1.68
CA GLY A 39 10.15 -3.16 -2.83
C GLY A 39 10.37 -2.30 -4.08
N ILE A 40 10.32 -0.96 -3.96
CA ILE A 40 10.58 -0.04 -5.08
C ILE A 40 12.01 -0.19 -5.60
N LEU A 41 13.00 -0.23 -4.70
CA LEU A 41 14.40 -0.41 -5.09
C LEU A 41 14.61 -1.75 -5.80
N GLY A 42 13.97 -2.82 -5.34
CA GLY A 42 13.96 -4.12 -5.98
C GLY A 42 13.35 -4.09 -7.39
N LEU A 43 12.19 -3.46 -7.55
CA LEU A 43 11.54 -3.31 -8.87
C LEU A 43 12.38 -2.48 -9.83
N THR A 44 12.99 -1.41 -9.34
CA THR A 44 13.86 -0.54 -10.13
C THR A 44 15.12 -1.28 -10.56
N GLY A 45 15.76 -2.01 -9.64
CA GLY A 45 16.94 -2.83 -9.93
C GLY A 45 16.65 -3.94 -10.93
N ALA A 46 15.54 -4.66 -10.76
CA ALA A 46 15.10 -5.67 -11.72
C ALA A 46 14.79 -5.07 -13.09
N GLY A 47 14.15 -3.90 -13.13
CA GLY A 47 13.89 -3.16 -14.37
C GLY A 47 15.16 -2.77 -15.11
N ILE A 48 16.17 -2.25 -14.40
CA ILE A 48 17.48 -1.90 -14.97
C ILE A 48 18.19 -3.16 -15.49
N TYR A 49 18.22 -4.23 -14.72
CA TYR A 49 18.87 -5.48 -15.11
C TYR A 49 18.22 -6.10 -16.36
N LEU A 50 16.89 -6.16 -16.39
CA LEU A 50 16.13 -6.66 -17.55
C LEU A 50 16.28 -5.73 -18.77
N GLY A 51 16.25 -4.40 -18.56
CA GLY A 51 16.46 -3.42 -19.62
C GLY A 51 17.85 -3.50 -20.25
N ALA A 52 18.90 -3.70 -19.44
CA ALA A 52 20.26 -3.91 -19.91
C ALA A 52 20.39 -5.21 -20.75
N ALA A 53 19.75 -6.30 -20.30
CA ALA A 53 19.72 -7.56 -21.04
C ALA A 53 19.03 -7.42 -22.41
N VAL A 54 17.89 -6.73 -22.48
CA VAL A 54 17.17 -6.45 -23.73
C VAL A 54 18.01 -5.56 -24.67
N LEU A 55 18.71 -4.56 -24.14
CA LEU A 55 19.58 -3.69 -24.95
C LEU A 55 20.81 -4.44 -25.47
N ALA A 56 21.37 -5.38 -24.69
CA ALA A 56 22.47 -6.23 -25.12
C ALA A 56 22.04 -7.22 -26.21
N GLU A 57 20.87 -7.85 -26.07
CA GLU A 57 20.26 -8.71 -27.10
C GLU A 57 19.93 -7.91 -28.38
N GLY A 58 19.42 -6.68 -28.24
CA GLY A 58 19.14 -5.79 -29.36
C GLY A 58 20.39 -5.32 -30.10
N LYS A 59 21.49 -5.04 -29.38
CA LYS A 59 22.80 -4.75 -29.97
C LYS A 59 23.41 -5.96 -30.67
N ALA A 60 23.28 -7.16 -30.09
CA ALA A 60 23.76 -8.40 -30.70
C ALA A 60 22.99 -8.77 -31.99
N ALA A 61 21.70 -8.47 -32.06
CA ALA A 61 20.88 -8.64 -33.27
C ALA A 61 21.13 -7.58 -34.37
N ALA A 62 21.66 -6.41 -34.00
CA ALA A 62 22.02 -5.34 -34.94
C ALA A 62 23.30 -5.65 -35.75
N ILE A 63 24.23 -6.43 -35.19
CA ILE A 63 25.49 -6.83 -35.85
C ILE A 63 25.27 -7.65 -37.14
N PRO A 64 24.44 -8.73 -37.16
CA PRO A 64 24.15 -9.46 -38.38
C PRO A 64 23.27 -8.67 -39.37
N LEU A 65 22.44 -7.73 -38.90
CA LEU A 65 21.61 -6.89 -39.76
C LEU A 65 22.44 -5.86 -40.54
N ALA A 66 23.44 -5.24 -39.90
CA ALA A 66 24.39 -4.37 -40.56
C ALA A 66 25.33 -5.15 -41.52
N ALA A 67 25.69 -6.39 -41.18
CA ALA A 67 26.47 -7.26 -42.05
C ALA A 67 25.66 -7.75 -43.28
N ALA A 68 24.37 -8.06 -43.12
CA ALA A 68 23.48 -8.44 -44.21
C ALA A 68 23.17 -7.27 -45.18
N ALA A 69 23.05 -6.05 -44.65
CA ALA A 69 22.89 -4.83 -45.46
C ALA A 69 24.14 -4.53 -46.32
N ALA A 70 25.34 -4.90 -45.86
CA ALA A 70 26.58 -4.76 -46.62
C ALA A 70 26.75 -5.84 -47.71
N SER A 71 26.11 -7.01 -47.58
CA SER A 71 26.25 -8.12 -48.54
C SER A 71 25.23 -8.15 -49.68
N GLY A 72 24.31 -7.18 -49.76
CA GLY A 72 23.35 -7.07 -50.87
C GLY A 72 22.37 -8.25 -51.03
N ALA A 73 22.28 -9.14 -50.04
CA ALA A 73 21.36 -10.25 -50.02
C ALA A 73 20.09 -9.83 -49.28
N SER A 74 18.94 -9.95 -49.95
CA SER A 74 17.60 -9.77 -49.37
C SER A 74 17.31 -10.89 -48.38
N ALA A 75 17.96 -10.85 -47.21
CA ALA A 75 17.51 -11.60 -46.07
C ALA A 75 16.20 -10.93 -45.65
N VAL A 76 15.07 -11.56 -46.00
CA VAL A 76 13.84 -11.42 -45.22
C VAL A 76 14.28 -11.74 -43.80
N ALA A 77 14.51 -10.70 -43.01
CA ALA A 77 14.70 -10.83 -41.59
C ALA A 77 13.36 -11.35 -41.10
N GLU A 78 13.23 -12.68 -41.03
CA GLU A 78 12.28 -13.31 -40.14
C GLU A 78 12.60 -12.70 -38.78
N VAL A 79 11.84 -11.66 -38.41
CA VAL A 79 11.57 -11.34 -37.03
C VAL A 79 10.80 -12.56 -36.53
N LYS A 80 11.54 -13.63 -36.30
CA LYS A 80 11.09 -14.78 -35.56
C LYS A 80 10.90 -14.20 -34.18
N MET A 81 9.69 -13.68 -33.93
CA MET A 81 9.17 -13.44 -32.61
C MET A 81 9.19 -14.81 -31.94
N SER A 82 10.38 -15.16 -31.44
CA SER A 82 10.69 -16.51 -31.05
C SER A 82 9.76 -16.82 -29.89
N GLN A 83 9.05 -17.95 -29.97
CA GLN A 83 8.23 -18.48 -28.89
C GLN A 83 8.97 -18.45 -27.54
N SER A 84 10.31 -18.52 -27.57
CA SER A 84 11.19 -18.32 -26.40
C SER A 84 11.01 -16.95 -25.75
N ASN A 85 10.90 -15.86 -26.51
CA ASN A 85 10.81 -14.49 -25.98
C ASN A 85 9.50 -14.25 -25.25
N LEU A 86 8.41 -14.86 -25.71
CA LEU A 86 7.11 -14.82 -25.03
C LEU A 86 7.15 -15.61 -23.72
N VAL A 87 7.73 -16.82 -23.73
CA VAL A 87 7.91 -17.64 -22.52
C VAL A 87 8.80 -16.94 -21.49
N PHE A 88 9.91 -16.33 -21.92
CA PHE A 88 10.78 -15.55 -21.03
C PHE A 88 10.08 -14.26 -20.53
N ALA A 89 9.27 -13.59 -21.34
CA ALA A 89 8.48 -12.44 -20.90
C ALA A 89 7.41 -12.82 -19.86
N LEU A 90 6.71 -13.94 -20.06
CA LEU A 90 5.76 -14.50 -19.10
C LEU A 90 6.44 -14.92 -17.79
N LEU A 91 7.60 -15.57 -17.85
CA LEU A 91 8.36 -15.94 -16.66
C LEU A 91 8.82 -14.69 -15.88
N ARG A 92 9.30 -13.65 -16.59
CA ARG A 92 9.68 -12.37 -15.98
C ARG A 92 8.49 -11.70 -15.30
N PHE A 93 7.31 -11.69 -15.95
CA PHE A 93 6.09 -11.17 -15.33
C PHE A 93 5.67 -11.98 -14.11
N LEU A 94 5.74 -13.31 -14.16
CA LEU A 94 5.40 -14.19 -13.05
C LEU A 94 6.31 -13.99 -11.82
N VAL A 95 7.59 -13.70 -12.05
CA VAL A 95 8.56 -13.41 -10.98
C VAL A 95 8.36 -12.00 -10.41
N LEU A 96 8.01 -11.01 -11.25
CA LEU A 96 7.79 -9.62 -10.80
C LEU A 96 6.41 -9.41 -10.16
N ALA A 97 5.40 -10.17 -10.57
CA ALA A 97 4.02 -10.07 -10.06
C ALA A 97 3.92 -10.08 -8.53
N PRO A 98 4.53 -11.03 -7.78
CA PRO A 98 4.48 -11.02 -6.32
C PRO A 98 5.21 -9.82 -5.71
N VAL A 99 6.29 -9.32 -6.32
CA VAL A 99 7.04 -8.15 -5.84
C VAL A 99 6.21 -6.87 -6.03
N VAL A 100 5.58 -6.72 -7.19
CA VAL A 100 4.68 -5.60 -7.49
C VAL A 100 3.48 -5.62 -6.54
N TRP A 101 2.85 -6.78 -6.38
CA TRP A 101 1.74 -6.96 -5.43
C TRP A 101 2.16 -6.62 -4.02
N PHE A 102 3.30 -7.15 -3.55
CA PHE A 102 3.80 -6.89 -2.20
C PHE A 102 4.11 -5.42 -1.98
N THR A 103 4.69 -4.74 -2.96
CA THR A 103 4.97 -3.30 -2.90
C THR A 103 3.67 -2.50 -2.79
N TRP A 104 2.66 -2.81 -3.60
CA TRP A 104 1.34 -2.18 -3.51
C TRP A 104 0.64 -2.47 -2.16
N PHE A 105 0.69 -3.73 -1.70
CA PHE A 105 0.13 -4.14 -0.42
C PHE A 105 0.80 -3.43 0.77
N ALA A 106 2.13 -3.28 0.74
CA ALA A 106 2.89 -2.56 1.76
C ALA A 106 2.46 -1.08 1.83
N ALA A 107 2.24 -0.44 0.68
CA ALA A 107 1.71 0.93 0.65
C ALA A 107 0.31 1.03 1.28
N ARG A 108 -0.57 0.06 1.01
CA ARG A 108 -1.92 0.03 1.61
C ARG A 108 -1.87 -0.17 3.12
N GLN A 109 -0.99 -1.06 3.58
CA GLN A 109 -0.83 -1.37 5.00
C GLN A 109 -0.20 -0.20 5.77
N TYR A 110 0.72 0.55 5.15
CA TYR A 110 1.23 1.82 5.68
C TYR A 110 0.09 2.81 5.95
N GLY A 111 -0.80 3.01 4.97
CA GLY A 111 -1.96 3.90 5.12
C GLY A 111 -2.93 3.46 6.22
N HIS A 112 -3.11 2.15 6.40
CA HIS A 112 -3.93 1.61 7.49
C HIS A 112 -3.31 1.91 8.87
N CYS A 113 -1.99 1.72 9.02
CA CYS A 113 -1.29 1.98 10.29
C CYS A 113 -1.29 3.47 10.64
N GLN A 114 -1.11 4.36 9.65
CA GLN A 114 -1.21 5.82 9.81
C GLN A 114 -2.56 6.23 10.44
N ARG A 115 -3.66 5.85 9.78
CA ARG A 115 -5.02 6.18 10.22
C ARG A 115 -5.32 5.67 11.63
N LEU A 116 -4.88 4.44 11.91
CA LEU A 116 -5.06 3.85 13.22
C LEU A 116 -4.20 4.57 14.28
N GLY A 117 -2.97 4.94 13.94
CA GLY A 117 -2.08 5.74 14.78
C GLY A 117 -2.66 7.10 15.14
N GLU A 118 -3.28 7.80 14.19
CA GLU A 118 -3.96 9.08 14.41
C GLU A 118 -5.15 8.95 15.38
N ASP A 119 -5.97 7.89 15.25
CA ASP A 119 -7.08 7.62 16.18
C ASP A 119 -6.58 7.41 17.62
N TYR A 120 -5.51 6.61 17.79
CA TYR A 120 -4.91 6.40 19.10
C TYR A 120 -4.20 7.65 19.65
N ALA A 121 -3.61 8.49 18.79
CA ALA A 121 -3.05 9.78 19.18
C ALA A 121 -4.13 10.75 19.68
N PHE A 122 -5.29 10.76 19.03
CA PHE A 122 -6.45 11.52 19.48
C PHE A 122 -6.98 10.98 20.82
N LYS A 123 -7.13 9.67 20.98
CA LYS A 123 -7.56 9.03 22.25
C LYS A 123 -6.59 9.29 23.40
N SER A 124 -5.28 9.23 23.15
CA SER A 124 -4.24 9.57 24.12
C SER A 124 -4.35 11.03 24.57
N SER A 125 -4.38 11.96 23.62
CA SER A 125 -4.54 13.40 23.90
C SER A 125 -5.83 13.72 24.66
N ALA A 126 -6.94 13.11 24.26
CA ALA A 126 -8.24 13.29 24.93
C ALA A 126 -8.25 12.69 26.35
N ALA A 127 -7.56 11.56 26.58
CA ALA A 127 -7.41 10.99 27.92
C ALA A 127 -6.56 11.88 28.83
N HIS A 128 -5.50 12.49 28.31
CA HIS A 128 -4.71 13.47 29.04
C HIS A 128 -5.52 14.74 29.39
N ALA A 129 -6.29 15.27 28.44
CA ALA A 129 -7.18 16.41 28.68
C ALA A 129 -8.29 16.08 29.69
N PHE A 130 -8.83 14.87 29.66
CA PHE A 130 -9.85 14.41 30.62
C PHE A 130 -9.35 14.47 32.08
N VAL A 131 -8.08 14.13 32.34
CA VAL A 131 -7.51 14.24 33.68
C VAL A 131 -7.48 15.70 34.13
N GLY A 132 -7.00 16.62 33.29
CA GLY A 132 -6.99 18.05 33.61
C GLY A 132 -8.39 18.60 33.87
N TYR A 133 -9.34 18.33 32.97
CA TYR A 133 -10.73 18.79 33.15
C TYR A 133 -11.38 18.25 34.41
N ARG A 134 -11.11 17.00 34.77
CA ARG A 134 -11.60 16.41 36.00
C ARG A 134 -11.01 17.08 37.25
N ASP A 135 -9.77 17.53 37.19
CA ASP A 135 -9.12 18.26 38.28
C ASP A 135 -9.75 19.66 38.45
N GLU A 136 -10.08 20.34 37.34
CA GLU A 136 -10.69 21.68 37.32
C GLU A 136 -12.17 21.72 37.76
N MET A 137 -12.94 20.67 37.48
CA MET A 137 -14.41 20.65 37.72
C MET A 137 -14.80 20.50 39.20
N GLY A 138 -13.88 20.14 40.09
CA GLY A 138 -14.17 19.92 41.51
C GLY A 138 -15.30 18.88 41.73
N ASP A 139 -16.26 19.22 42.58
CA ASP A 139 -17.42 18.37 42.93
C ASP A 139 -18.72 18.74 42.19
N ASP A 140 -18.65 19.53 41.11
CA ASP A 140 -19.83 19.86 40.31
C ASP A 140 -20.40 18.61 39.62
N ALA A 141 -21.57 18.17 40.08
CA ALA A 141 -22.20 16.95 39.62
C ALA A 141 -22.63 16.98 38.15
N GLU A 142 -23.07 18.14 37.63
CA GLU A 142 -23.53 18.28 36.25
C GLU A 142 -22.33 18.21 35.28
N MET A 143 -21.26 18.93 35.60
CA MET A 143 -20.02 18.92 34.80
C MET A 143 -19.36 17.55 34.80
N LEU A 144 -19.30 16.87 35.94
CA LEU A 144 -18.77 15.50 36.05
C LEU A 144 -19.58 14.49 35.23
N LYS A 145 -20.91 14.64 35.17
CA LYS A 145 -21.77 13.77 34.37
C LYS A 145 -21.48 13.94 32.88
N LEU A 146 -21.41 15.18 32.41
CA LEU A 146 -21.12 15.50 31.00
C LEU A 146 -19.73 14.98 30.58
N LEU A 147 -18.73 15.14 31.45
CA LEU A 147 -17.37 14.67 31.21
C LEU A 147 -17.31 13.13 31.12
N ARG A 148 -18.02 12.42 32.01
CA ARG A 148 -18.10 10.94 31.99
C ARG A 148 -18.80 10.44 30.73
N GLU A 149 -19.90 11.08 30.34
CA GLU A 149 -20.64 10.74 29.13
C GLU A 149 -19.78 10.94 27.87
N TYR A 150 -19.05 12.07 27.79
CA TYR A 150 -18.09 12.31 26.72
C TYR A 150 -16.99 11.25 26.68
N ALA A 151 -16.41 10.89 27.84
CA ALA A 151 -15.35 9.89 27.92
C ALA A 151 -15.82 8.50 27.50
N ILE A 152 -17.01 8.05 27.93
CA ILE A 152 -17.59 6.77 27.53
C ILE A 152 -17.81 6.73 26.01
N ASN A 153 -18.41 7.78 25.45
CA ASN A 153 -18.71 7.85 24.03
C ASN A 153 -17.46 7.94 23.15
N ASN A 154 -16.40 8.60 23.62
CA ASN A 154 -15.20 8.82 22.82
C ASN A 154 -14.14 7.71 22.99
N PHE A 155 -13.86 7.26 24.23
CA PHE A 155 -12.87 6.21 24.48
C PHE A 155 -13.40 4.81 24.14
N GLY A 156 -14.72 4.57 24.28
CA GLY A 156 -15.37 3.31 23.91
C GLY A 156 -15.62 3.16 22.41
N ALA A 157 -15.38 4.20 21.60
CA ALA A 157 -15.64 4.16 20.18
C ALA A 157 -14.69 3.21 19.44
N ASN A 158 -15.28 2.34 18.61
CA ASN A 158 -14.54 1.34 17.84
C ASN A 158 -13.63 2.01 16.80
N PRO A 159 -12.33 1.64 16.72
CA PRO A 159 -11.39 2.17 15.73
C PRO A 159 -11.79 1.89 14.27
N ILE A 160 -12.69 0.94 13.99
CA ILE A 160 -13.25 0.69 12.66
C ILE A 160 -13.94 1.94 12.07
N ARG A 161 -14.44 2.87 12.90
CA ARG A 161 -15.02 4.14 12.41
C ARG A 161 -14.00 4.96 11.61
N VAL A 162 -12.73 4.94 12.03
CA VAL A 162 -11.65 5.64 11.33
C VAL A 162 -11.24 4.87 10.08
N LEU A 163 -11.47 3.55 10.01
CA LEU A 163 -11.19 2.70 8.84
C LEU A 163 -12.29 2.73 7.78
N ALA A 164 -13.55 2.90 8.19
CA ALA A 164 -14.74 2.87 7.32
C ALA A 164 -14.93 4.14 6.48
N ARG A 165 -14.21 5.24 6.77
CA ARG A 165 -14.14 6.38 5.85
C ARG A 165 -13.32 6.01 4.63
N SER A 166 -13.97 5.45 3.63
CA SER A 166 -13.44 5.44 2.27
C SER A 166 -13.57 6.87 1.75
N GLU A 167 -12.61 7.74 2.08
CA GLU A 167 -12.50 9.00 1.37
C GLU A 167 -12.18 8.65 -0.09
N PRO A 168 -12.89 9.20 -1.10
CA PRO A 168 -12.54 9.00 -2.50
C PRO A 168 -11.18 9.67 -2.76
N VAL A 169 -10.08 8.92 -2.57
CA VAL A 169 -8.73 9.51 -2.41
C VAL A 169 -8.18 10.13 -3.69
N SER A 170 -8.77 9.95 -4.88
CA SER A 170 -8.32 10.72 -6.05
C SER A 170 -9.27 10.60 -7.24
N PRO A 171 -9.45 11.67 -8.06
CA PRO A 171 -10.12 11.58 -9.36
C PRO A 171 -9.55 10.49 -10.27
N LEU A 172 -8.27 10.12 -10.07
CA LEU A 172 -7.63 9.01 -10.78
C LEU A 172 -8.19 7.65 -10.40
N ASN A 173 -8.69 7.45 -9.18
CA ASN A 173 -9.33 6.19 -8.79
C ASN A 173 -10.70 6.03 -9.46
N ASP A 174 -11.50 7.08 -9.56
CA ASP A 174 -12.77 7.03 -10.31
C ASP A 174 -12.54 6.77 -11.81
N VAL A 175 -11.47 7.34 -12.37
CA VAL A 175 -11.08 7.11 -13.76
C VAL A 175 -10.51 5.70 -13.95
N PHE A 176 -9.76 5.19 -12.99
CA PHE A 176 -9.20 3.84 -13.01
C PHE A 176 -10.30 2.79 -12.82
N ASP A 177 -11.23 2.98 -11.89
CA ASP A 177 -12.38 2.10 -11.66
C ASP A 177 -13.33 2.13 -12.86
N LYS A 178 -13.62 3.30 -13.44
CA LYS A 178 -14.37 3.38 -14.71
C LYS A 178 -13.62 2.76 -15.87
N ALA A 179 -12.29 2.86 -15.91
CA ALA A 179 -11.48 2.20 -16.92
C ALA A 179 -11.48 0.68 -16.73
N LEU A 180 -11.46 0.19 -15.48
CA LEU A 180 -11.53 -1.23 -15.14
C LEU A 180 -12.92 -1.81 -15.44
N GLU A 181 -14.00 -1.09 -15.12
CA GLU A 181 -15.38 -1.47 -15.47
C GLU A 181 -15.57 -1.52 -16.99
N LYS A 182 -15.00 -0.55 -17.71
CA LYS A 182 -15.09 -0.47 -19.17
C LYS A 182 -14.17 -1.47 -19.88
N ILE A 183 -13.10 -1.91 -19.22
CA ILE A 183 -12.25 -3.03 -19.62
C ILE A 183 -12.81 -4.28 -18.94
N SER A 184 -13.98 -4.70 -19.41
CA SER A 184 -14.68 -5.87 -18.88
C SER A 184 -13.79 -7.12 -18.97
N PRO A 185 -13.88 -8.06 -18.01
CA PRO A 185 -13.11 -9.30 -17.99
C PRO A 185 -13.18 -10.06 -19.32
N ASP A 186 -14.32 -10.00 -19.99
CA ASP A 186 -14.54 -10.68 -21.27
C ASP A 186 -13.66 -10.12 -22.40
N LYS A 187 -13.48 -8.80 -22.50
CA LYS A 187 -12.55 -8.23 -23.50
C LYS A 187 -11.10 -8.53 -23.19
N PHE A 188 -10.75 -8.60 -21.91
CA PHE A 188 -9.42 -8.96 -21.47
C PHE A 188 -9.12 -10.43 -21.76
N VAL A 189 -10.09 -11.32 -21.50
CA VAL A 189 -10.03 -12.75 -21.81
C VAL A 189 -10.03 -12.98 -23.33
N ASP A 190 -10.78 -12.20 -24.10
CA ASP A 190 -10.78 -12.29 -25.56
C ASP A 190 -9.46 -11.80 -26.16
N LEU A 191 -8.87 -10.72 -25.64
CA LEU A 191 -7.56 -10.23 -26.09
C LEU A 191 -6.44 -11.21 -25.70
N ILE A 192 -6.56 -11.87 -24.55
CA ILE A 192 -5.68 -12.97 -24.17
C ILE A 192 -5.89 -14.19 -25.09
N LYS A 193 -7.13 -14.58 -25.39
CA LYS A 193 -7.44 -15.68 -26.31
C LYS A 193 -6.97 -15.40 -27.73
N GLU A 194 -7.11 -14.16 -28.19
CA GLU A 194 -6.67 -13.70 -29.50
C GLU A 194 -5.14 -13.66 -29.58
N ALA A 195 -4.46 -13.22 -28.52
CA ALA A 195 -3.00 -13.31 -28.42
C ALA A 195 -2.52 -14.77 -28.39
N ILE A 196 -3.22 -15.66 -27.67
CA ILE A 196 -2.90 -17.09 -27.61
C ILE A 196 -3.16 -17.79 -28.97
N SER A 197 -4.24 -17.46 -29.66
CA SER A 197 -4.56 -18.05 -30.96
C SER A 197 -3.60 -17.59 -32.05
N LYS A 198 -3.20 -16.31 -32.01
CA LYS A 198 -2.21 -15.72 -32.94
C LYS A 198 -0.79 -16.24 -32.73
N VAL A 199 -0.49 -16.76 -31.54
CA VAL A 199 0.78 -17.44 -31.19
C VAL A 199 0.75 -18.94 -31.56
N LYS A 200 -0.46 -19.52 -31.75
CA LYS A 200 -0.65 -20.93 -32.12
C LYS A 200 -0.82 -21.16 -33.63
N SER A 201 -1.05 -20.10 -34.41
CA SER A 201 -0.98 -20.08 -35.87
C SER A 201 0.41 -19.75 -36.37
#